data_AF-A0A0N1PD65-F1
#
_entry.id   AF-A0A0N1PD65-F1
#
_cell.length_a   1.000
_cell.length_b   1.000
_cell.length_c   1.000
_cell.angle_alpha   90.00
_cell.angle_beta   90.00
_cell.angle_gamma   90.00
#
_symmetry.space_group_name_H-M   'P 1'
#
loop_
_entity.id
_entity.type
_entity.pdbx_description
1 polymer ?
#
loop_
_entity_poly.entity_id
_entity_poly.type
_entity_poly.pdbx_seq_one_letter_code
_entity_poly.pdbx_strand_id
1 'polypeptide(L)'
;MSYDSTRAYHSTYSHRTPTAYQEPIAHRQGYTEPKLTTAEHGAIIVTCSAASACVTVPTAKLGQFYFLSDVPGESSRIYMSDKRAQFFRVLFRTKWWQGRPVRWLMVDYVTGLSLFIVLRQLLGDLAPAWSNGRRGFLAGATAGALYAALRHPYDVLRATAEASTGPRSFRGAADVFLTALKERPRVLKGLYRGFSVAISCRMAQFALQFGLYNWLRYDGVYRSPLMLFLYCHVATFLGLVAQYPVQALRQQLYLANTLTKGRPLGYRSLIMDMRRRHGITKVYDGFFRGKPLLNAVPPALLMFLYDVCTRRYTEYLYPELKAKPVHEQSLTSVAAPPHVKDVPDYEFQLKESH
;
A
#
# COMPACT_ATOMS: atom_id res chain seq x y z
N MET A 1 9.26 17.48 -56.53
CA MET A 1 8.95 16.51 -55.45
C MET A 1 7.68 16.99 -54.77
N SER A 2 6.52 16.52 -55.24
CA SER A 2 5.22 16.87 -54.68
C SER A 2 4.96 16.03 -53.43
N TYR A 3 4.58 16.70 -52.35
CA TYR A 3 4.25 16.09 -51.06
C TYR A 3 2.92 15.34 -51.18
N ASP A 4 2.94 14.04 -50.98
CA ASP A 4 1.75 13.19 -51.00
C ASP A 4 1.03 13.29 -49.64
N SER A 5 -0.12 13.95 -49.62
CA SER A 5 -0.91 14.28 -48.43
C SER A 5 -1.75 13.11 -47.90
N THR A 6 -1.61 11.92 -48.48
CA THR A 6 -2.47 10.76 -48.19
C THR A 6 -2.00 9.90 -47.01
N ARG A 7 -0.86 10.19 -46.38
CA ARG A 7 -0.47 9.59 -45.08
C ARG A 7 -1.08 10.36 -43.90
N ALA A 8 -2.40 10.50 -43.91
CA ALA A 8 -3.14 10.96 -42.74
C ALA A 8 -3.26 9.80 -41.72
N TYR A 9 -2.90 10.07 -40.47
CA TYR A 9 -3.09 9.17 -39.35
C TYR A 9 -4.53 8.67 -39.29
N HIS A 10 -4.75 7.37 -39.45
CA HIS A 10 -6.03 6.76 -39.08
C HIS A 10 -6.18 6.84 -37.56
N SER A 11 -7.02 7.76 -37.08
CA SER A 11 -7.49 7.72 -35.69
C SER A 11 -8.41 6.49 -35.54
N THR A 12 -8.01 5.55 -34.70
CA THR A 12 -8.77 4.32 -34.40
C THR A 12 -10.05 4.56 -33.59
N TYR A 13 -10.53 5.80 -33.50
CA TYR A 13 -11.75 6.14 -32.78
C TYR A 13 -12.91 6.26 -33.76
N SER A 14 -13.88 5.35 -33.62
CA SER A 14 -15.15 5.39 -34.35
C SER A 14 -15.84 6.75 -34.18
N HIS A 15 -16.19 7.39 -35.29
CA HIS A 15 -17.00 8.61 -35.33
C HIS A 15 -18.31 8.38 -34.56
N ARG A 16 -18.53 9.11 -33.45
CA ARG A 16 -19.80 9.08 -32.73
C ARG A 16 -20.81 10.00 -33.42
N THR A 17 -22.04 9.54 -33.58
CA THR A 17 -23.15 10.35 -34.09
C THR A 17 -23.54 11.43 -33.09
N PRO A 18 -23.84 12.66 -33.53
CA PRO A 18 -24.34 13.71 -32.66
C PRO A 18 -25.78 13.39 -32.25
N THR A 19 -25.96 12.82 -31.05
CA THR A 19 -27.26 12.81 -30.37
C THR A 19 -27.52 14.19 -29.77
N ALA A 20 -28.76 14.69 -29.82
CA ALA A 20 -29.14 15.97 -29.23
C ALA A 20 -28.69 16.03 -27.75
N TYR A 21 -27.99 17.12 -27.41
CA TYR A 21 -27.43 17.31 -26.07
C TYR A 21 -28.56 17.60 -25.09
N GLN A 22 -28.82 16.65 -24.18
CA GLN A 22 -29.74 16.85 -23.05
C GLN A 22 -28.90 17.31 -21.86
N GLU A 23 -29.21 18.49 -21.31
CA GLU A 23 -28.51 19.00 -20.13
C GLU A 23 -28.66 18.02 -18.95
N PRO A 24 -27.57 17.63 -18.28
CA PRO A 24 -27.63 16.67 -17.20
C PRO A 24 -28.29 17.30 -15.95
N ILE A 25 -29.25 16.58 -15.38
CA ILE A 25 -30.02 16.99 -14.18
C ILE A 25 -29.10 17.21 -12.95
N ALA A 26 -27.91 16.61 -12.90
CA ALA A 26 -26.85 16.99 -11.97
C ALA A 26 -25.46 16.53 -12.45
N HIS A 27 -24.47 17.41 -12.39
CA HIS A 27 -23.06 17.05 -12.52
C HIS A 27 -22.51 16.56 -11.17
N ARG A 28 -22.36 15.24 -10.98
CA ARG A 28 -21.65 14.69 -9.81
C ARG A 28 -20.16 14.54 -10.11
N GLN A 29 -19.37 15.52 -9.69
CA GLN A 29 -17.93 15.33 -9.50
C GLN A 29 -17.72 14.59 -8.18
N GLY A 30 -16.99 13.48 -8.22
CA GLY A 30 -16.54 12.79 -7.01
C GLY A 30 -16.86 11.31 -6.97
N TYR A 31 -15.94 10.61 -6.35
CA TYR A 31 -16.06 9.21 -5.95
C TYR A 31 -17.39 8.96 -5.22
N THR A 32 -18.23 8.05 -5.72
CA THR A 32 -19.41 7.58 -4.96
C THR A 32 -18.89 6.82 -3.75
N GLU A 33 -19.02 7.43 -2.56
CA GLU A 33 -18.76 6.68 -1.34
C GLU A 33 -19.65 5.43 -1.31
N PRO A 34 -19.08 4.25 -1.03
CA PRO A 34 -19.85 3.04 -1.05
C PRO A 34 -20.96 3.10 0.00
N LYS A 35 -22.21 3.07 -0.45
CA LYS A 35 -23.40 2.92 0.40
C LYS A 35 -23.59 1.44 0.77
N LEU A 36 -22.59 0.85 1.41
CA LEU A 36 -22.61 -0.54 1.84
C LEU A 36 -22.79 -0.61 3.35
N THR A 37 -23.49 -1.64 3.81
CA THR A 37 -23.59 -1.95 5.24
C THR A 37 -22.20 -2.26 5.81
N THR A 38 -22.06 -2.20 7.14
CA THR A 38 -20.79 -2.52 7.82
C THR A 38 -20.35 -3.97 7.59
N ALA A 39 -21.32 -4.89 7.51
CA ALA A 39 -21.07 -6.30 7.23
C ALA A 39 -20.53 -6.51 5.80
N GLU A 40 -21.14 -5.87 4.81
CA GLU A 40 -20.72 -5.92 3.42
C GLU A 40 -19.33 -5.30 3.21
N HIS A 41 -19.07 -4.15 3.83
CA HIS A 41 -17.73 -3.56 3.85
C HIS A 41 -16.70 -4.52 4.45
N GLY A 42 -17.03 -5.16 5.58
CA GLY A 42 -16.18 -6.16 6.21
C GLY A 42 -15.87 -7.33 5.27
N ALA A 43 -16.87 -7.87 4.57
CA ALA A 43 -16.71 -8.97 3.64
C ALA A 43 -15.78 -8.61 2.46
N ILE A 44 -15.90 -7.41 1.90
CA ILE A 44 -15.01 -6.94 0.84
C ILE A 44 -13.58 -6.78 1.36
N ILE A 45 -13.38 -6.18 2.53
CA ILE A 45 -12.04 -6.00 3.13
C ILE A 45 -11.36 -7.36 3.32
N VAL A 46 -12.09 -8.35 3.84
CA VAL A 46 -11.59 -9.72 4.05
C VAL A 46 -11.21 -10.37 2.71
N THR A 47 -12.08 -10.25 1.70
CA THR A 47 -11.86 -10.84 0.37
C THR A 47 -10.66 -10.22 -0.35
N CYS A 48 -10.56 -8.89 -0.37
CA CYS A 48 -9.44 -8.19 -0.97
C CYS A 48 -8.12 -8.51 -0.24
N SER A 49 -8.17 -8.60 1.10
CA SER A 49 -7.01 -8.95 1.92
C SER A 49 -6.53 -10.39 1.69
N ALA A 50 -7.45 -11.34 1.49
CA ALA A 50 -7.10 -12.72 1.13
C ALA A 50 -6.41 -12.79 -0.24
N ALA A 51 -6.96 -12.09 -1.24
CA ALA A 51 -6.37 -12.01 -2.57
C ALA A 51 -4.96 -11.39 -2.53
N SER A 52 -4.78 -10.27 -1.83
CA SER A 52 -3.47 -9.64 -1.65
C SER A 52 -2.48 -10.54 -0.90
N ALA A 53 -2.89 -11.21 0.16
CA ALA A 53 -2.04 -12.13 0.92
C ALA A 53 -1.54 -13.31 0.08
N CYS A 54 -2.39 -13.85 -0.80
CA CYS A 54 -2.02 -14.90 -1.74
C CYS A 54 -0.96 -14.45 -2.76
N VAL A 55 -0.96 -13.17 -3.15
CA VAL A 55 0.03 -12.59 -4.07
C VAL A 55 1.35 -12.28 -3.35
N THR A 56 1.33 -11.88 -2.08
CA THR A 56 2.53 -11.48 -1.34
C THR A 56 3.61 -12.57 -1.28
N VAL A 57 3.23 -13.84 -1.07
CA VAL A 57 4.21 -14.93 -0.90
C VAL A 57 4.94 -15.25 -2.20
N PRO A 58 4.25 -15.42 -3.36
CA PRO A 58 4.91 -15.51 -4.66
C PRO A 58 5.74 -14.28 -5.02
N THR A 59 5.24 -13.06 -4.79
CA THR A 59 5.95 -11.82 -5.14
C THR A 59 7.31 -11.72 -4.45
N ALA A 60 7.39 -12.15 -3.18
CA ALA A 60 8.66 -12.21 -2.46
C ALA A 60 9.70 -13.15 -3.10
N LYS A 61 9.25 -14.14 -3.87
CA LYS A 61 10.10 -15.14 -4.55
C LYS A 61 10.43 -14.82 -5.99
N LEU A 62 9.75 -13.85 -6.60
CA LEU A 62 10.09 -13.36 -7.93
C LEU A 62 11.55 -12.89 -8.02
N GLY A 63 12.16 -12.53 -6.89
CA GLY A 63 13.58 -12.22 -6.80
C GLY A 63 14.53 -13.36 -7.21
N GLN A 64 14.09 -14.62 -7.23
CA GLN A 64 14.89 -15.76 -7.68
C GLN A 64 15.10 -15.76 -9.20
N PHE A 65 14.30 -14.99 -9.95
CA PHE A 65 14.42 -14.83 -11.40
C PHE A 65 15.34 -13.69 -11.82
N TYR A 66 16.12 -13.13 -10.89
CA TYR A 66 17.00 -12.01 -11.16
C TYR A 66 18.12 -12.33 -12.17
N PHE A 67 18.46 -13.61 -12.37
CA PHE A 67 19.37 -14.04 -13.44
C PHE A 67 18.81 -13.80 -14.86
N LEU A 68 17.51 -13.51 -15.00
CA LEU A 68 16.91 -13.09 -16.28
C LEU A 68 17.25 -11.65 -16.64
N SER A 69 17.47 -10.78 -15.64
CA SER A 69 17.96 -9.43 -15.88
C SER A 69 19.47 -9.47 -16.14
N ASP A 70 19.91 -8.86 -17.24
CA ASP A 70 21.33 -8.71 -17.58
C ASP A 70 21.98 -7.68 -16.66
N VAL A 71 22.27 -8.10 -15.43
CA VAL A 71 22.97 -7.31 -14.43
C VAL A 71 24.48 -7.56 -14.62
N PRO A 72 25.27 -6.50 -14.83
CA PRO A 72 26.71 -6.65 -15.05
C PRO A 72 27.37 -7.33 -13.83
N GLY A 73 28.11 -8.42 -14.10
CA GLY A 73 28.83 -9.22 -13.10
C GLY A 73 28.16 -10.55 -12.73
N GLU A 74 26.85 -10.72 -12.98
CA GLU A 74 26.10 -11.96 -12.66
C GLU A 74 25.64 -12.70 -13.93
N SER A 75 25.36 -11.96 -15.02
CA SER A 75 24.88 -12.54 -16.28
C SER A 75 25.97 -13.22 -17.13
N SER A 76 27.25 -13.00 -16.83
CA SER A 76 28.37 -13.63 -17.54
C SER A 76 28.58 -15.11 -17.19
N ARG A 77 27.86 -15.63 -16.19
CA ARG A 77 28.03 -17.00 -15.68
C ARG A 77 27.17 -18.04 -16.37
N ILE A 78 26.13 -17.63 -17.10
CA ILE A 78 25.14 -18.52 -17.71
C ILE A 78 24.95 -18.08 -19.18
N TYR A 79 25.32 -18.95 -20.12
CA TYR A 79 25.11 -18.72 -21.55
C TYR A 79 23.62 -18.48 -21.85
N MET A 80 23.31 -17.62 -22.83
CA MET A 80 21.92 -17.30 -23.18
C MET A 80 21.04 -18.51 -23.51
N SER A 81 21.64 -19.59 -24.06
CA SER A 81 20.97 -20.87 -24.32
C SER A 81 20.48 -21.57 -23.04
N ASP A 82 21.22 -21.45 -21.94
CA ASP A 82 20.90 -22.09 -20.66
C ASP A 82 19.90 -21.29 -19.80
N LYS A 83 19.70 -19.99 -20.09
CA LYS A 83 18.75 -19.14 -19.34
C LYS A 83 17.32 -19.69 -19.36
N ARG A 84 16.88 -20.28 -20.48
CA ARG A 84 15.54 -20.89 -20.61
C ARG A 84 15.40 -22.15 -19.76
N ALA A 85 16.37 -23.04 -19.79
CA ALA A 85 16.37 -24.25 -18.98
C ALA A 85 16.44 -23.90 -17.48
N GLN A 86 17.25 -22.90 -17.12
CA GLN A 86 17.35 -22.40 -15.76
C GLN A 86 16.08 -21.70 -15.29
N PHE A 87 15.38 -20.98 -16.17
CA PHE A 87 14.05 -20.42 -15.90
C PHE A 87 13.06 -21.48 -15.43
N PHE A 88 12.86 -22.53 -16.23
CA PHE A 88 11.93 -23.60 -15.86
C PHE A 88 12.41 -24.37 -14.62
N ARG A 89 13.72 -24.58 -14.49
CA ARG A 89 14.29 -25.22 -13.29
C ARG A 89 13.98 -24.42 -12.03
N VAL A 90 14.10 -23.10 -12.06
CA VAL A 90 13.75 -22.23 -10.92
C VAL A 90 12.23 -22.23 -10.72
N LEU A 91 11.43 -21.99 -11.77
CA LEU A 91 9.97 -21.98 -11.71
C LEU A 91 9.37 -23.21 -11.04
N PHE A 92 9.82 -24.41 -11.41
CA PHE A 92 9.27 -25.66 -10.87
C PHE A 92 9.91 -26.10 -9.53
N ARG A 93 11.16 -25.74 -9.25
CA ARG A 93 11.79 -26.08 -7.95
C ARG A 93 11.41 -25.12 -6.83
N THR A 94 10.98 -23.91 -7.17
CA THR A 94 10.58 -22.92 -6.18
C THR A 94 9.29 -23.37 -5.50
N LYS A 95 9.37 -23.62 -4.20
CA LYS A 95 8.20 -23.90 -3.36
C LYS A 95 7.42 -22.61 -3.13
N TRP A 96 6.57 -22.19 -4.06
CA TRP A 96 5.92 -20.87 -4.11
C TRP A 96 5.20 -20.43 -2.82
N TRP A 97 4.58 -21.33 -2.07
CA TRP A 97 3.85 -21.02 -0.83
C TRP A 97 4.62 -21.26 0.48
N GLN A 98 5.90 -21.63 0.42
CA GLN A 98 6.72 -21.79 1.63
C GLN A 98 7.13 -20.44 2.24
N GLY A 99 6.92 -20.22 3.53
CA GLY A 99 7.39 -19.01 4.20
C GLY A 99 6.37 -18.48 5.19
N ARG A 100 6.13 -17.16 5.16
CA ARG A 100 5.15 -16.54 6.05
C ARG A 100 3.76 -17.14 5.80
N PRO A 101 3.08 -17.67 6.82
CA PRO A 101 1.74 -18.22 6.67
C PRO A 101 0.74 -17.17 6.17
N VAL A 102 -0.02 -17.51 5.13
CA VAL A 102 -0.97 -16.61 4.44
C VAL A 102 -1.99 -16.02 5.41
N ARG A 103 -2.48 -16.81 6.39
CA ARG A 103 -3.40 -16.35 7.44
C ARG A 103 -2.89 -15.13 8.21
N TRP A 104 -1.59 -15.08 8.52
CA TRP A 104 -1.01 -13.95 9.26
C TRP A 104 -0.83 -12.71 8.37
N LEU A 105 -0.53 -12.91 7.09
CA LEU A 105 -0.50 -11.82 6.12
C LEU A 105 -1.90 -11.23 5.92
N MET A 106 -2.93 -12.09 5.85
CA MET A 106 -4.32 -11.67 5.76
C MET A 106 -4.72 -10.81 6.96
N VAL A 107 -4.39 -11.21 8.19
CA VAL A 107 -4.63 -10.39 9.39
C VAL A 107 -3.91 -9.05 9.30
N ASP A 108 -2.65 -9.02 8.86
CA ASP A 108 -1.88 -7.77 8.70
C ASP A 108 -2.59 -6.81 7.71
N TYR A 109 -3.12 -7.32 6.59
CA TYR A 109 -3.83 -6.49 5.60
C TYR A 109 -5.23 -6.06 6.04
N VAL A 110 -6.02 -6.97 6.63
CA VAL A 110 -7.36 -6.65 7.15
C VAL A 110 -7.26 -5.54 8.19
N THR A 111 -6.37 -5.70 9.17
CA THR A 111 -6.18 -4.73 10.25
C THR A 111 -5.68 -3.38 9.73
N GLY A 112 -4.74 -3.36 8.79
CA GLY A 112 -4.24 -2.11 8.21
C GLY A 112 -5.33 -1.34 7.44
N LEU A 113 -6.10 -2.04 6.60
CA LEU A 113 -7.15 -1.43 5.78
C LEU A 113 -8.37 -1.00 6.61
N SER A 114 -8.83 -1.85 7.54
CA SER A 114 -9.98 -1.54 8.40
C SER A 114 -9.71 -0.31 9.27
N LEU A 115 -8.51 -0.22 9.84
CA LEU A 115 -8.11 0.89 10.70
C LEU A 115 -8.12 2.22 9.93
N PHE A 116 -7.60 2.21 8.70
CA PHE A 116 -7.65 3.39 7.84
C PHE A 116 -9.08 3.81 7.52
N ILE A 117 -9.97 2.87 7.17
CA ILE A 117 -11.36 3.18 6.79
C ILE A 117 -12.12 3.77 7.98
N VAL A 118 -12.03 3.14 9.15
CA VAL A 118 -12.71 3.62 10.38
C VAL A 118 -12.20 5.00 10.78
N LEU A 119 -10.88 5.21 10.76
CA LEU A 119 -10.30 6.53 11.09
C LEU A 119 -10.68 7.59 10.07
N ARG A 120 -10.79 7.22 8.79
CA ARG A 120 -11.25 8.13 7.74
C ARG A 120 -12.71 8.55 7.94
N GLN A 121 -13.59 7.62 8.28
CA GLN A 121 -15.00 7.90 8.59
C GLN A 121 -15.11 8.83 9.80
N LEU A 122 -14.43 8.49 10.89
CA LEU A 122 -14.42 9.30 12.11
C LEU A 122 -13.88 10.72 11.87
N LEU A 123 -12.84 10.87 11.03
CA LEU A 123 -12.31 12.17 10.67
C LEU A 123 -13.20 12.93 9.68
N GLY A 124 -14.02 12.20 8.92
CA GLY A 124 -15.07 12.76 8.08
C GLY A 124 -16.14 13.46 8.91
N ASP A 125 -16.58 12.79 9.98
CA ASP A 125 -17.60 13.30 10.91
C ASP A 125 -17.06 14.45 11.79
N LEU A 126 -15.82 14.32 12.28
CA LEU A 126 -15.23 15.28 13.21
C LEU A 126 -14.76 16.58 12.54
N ALA A 127 -14.32 16.52 11.29
CA ALA A 127 -13.70 17.65 10.60
C ALA A 127 -14.19 17.78 9.13
N PRO A 128 -15.47 18.13 8.90
CA PRO A 128 -16.02 18.27 7.56
C PRO A 128 -15.37 19.41 6.75
N ALA A 129 -14.79 20.41 7.42
CA ALA A 129 -14.14 21.56 6.79
C ALA A 129 -12.77 21.22 6.13
N TRP A 130 -12.20 20.04 6.39
CA TRP A 130 -10.89 19.69 5.86
C TRP A 130 -10.97 19.07 4.47
N SER A 131 -10.03 19.43 3.60
CA SER A 131 -9.94 18.83 2.25
C SER A 131 -9.73 17.31 2.32
N ASN A 132 -10.25 16.60 1.32
CA ASN A 132 -10.17 15.13 1.22
C ASN A 132 -8.74 14.60 1.31
N GLY A 133 -7.79 15.31 0.70
CA GLY A 133 -6.37 14.99 0.79
C GLY A 133 -5.88 15.03 2.25
N ARG A 134 -6.08 16.16 2.95
CA ARG A 134 -5.62 16.34 4.34
C ARG A 134 -6.24 15.30 5.28
N ARG A 135 -7.54 15.01 5.13
CA ARG A 135 -8.23 13.95 5.88
C ARG A 135 -7.61 12.58 5.62
N GLY A 136 -7.31 12.26 4.36
CA GLY A 136 -6.65 11.01 3.97
C GLY A 136 -5.25 10.86 4.57
N PHE A 137 -4.42 11.89 4.51
CA PHE A 137 -3.07 11.86 5.10
C PHE A 137 -3.11 11.71 6.62
N LEU A 138 -3.98 12.44 7.32
CA LEU A 138 -4.08 12.31 8.77
C LEU A 138 -4.65 10.95 9.18
N ALA A 139 -5.70 10.46 8.51
CA ALA A 139 -6.25 9.12 8.75
C ALA A 139 -5.20 8.02 8.49
N GLY A 140 -4.38 8.17 7.45
CA GLY A 140 -3.25 7.26 7.19
C GLY A 140 -2.19 7.32 8.29
N ALA A 141 -1.82 8.51 8.75
CA ALA A 141 -0.83 8.69 9.83
C ALA A 141 -1.30 8.07 11.15
N THR A 142 -2.53 8.36 11.57
CA THR A 142 -3.13 7.83 12.81
C THR A 142 -3.33 6.31 12.71
N ALA A 143 -3.75 5.80 11.54
CA ALA A 143 -3.84 4.36 11.29
C ALA A 143 -2.46 3.70 11.41
N GLY A 144 -1.40 4.30 10.84
CA GLY A 144 -0.04 3.78 10.95
C GLY A 144 0.46 3.73 12.39
N ALA A 145 0.15 4.76 13.18
CA ALA A 145 0.52 4.81 14.60
C ALA A 145 -0.19 3.74 15.43
N LEU A 146 -1.51 3.61 15.26
CA LEU A 146 -2.31 2.62 15.99
C LEU A 146 -2.01 1.18 15.51
N TYR A 147 -1.77 0.99 14.21
CA TYR A 147 -1.27 -0.30 13.69
C TYR A 147 0.08 -0.67 14.31
N ALA A 148 1.01 0.27 14.42
CA ALA A 148 2.29 0.04 15.09
C ALA A 148 2.12 -0.26 16.58
N ALA A 149 1.19 0.41 17.28
CA ALA A 149 0.86 0.14 18.68
C ALA A 149 0.44 -1.31 18.92
N LEU A 150 -0.43 -1.83 18.05
CA LEU A 150 -0.93 -3.19 18.14
C LEU A 150 0.10 -4.22 17.68
N ARG A 151 0.88 -3.90 16.64
CA ARG A 151 1.77 -4.86 15.97
C ARG A 151 3.17 -4.95 16.58
N HIS A 152 3.71 -3.84 17.09
CA HIS A 152 5.06 -3.79 17.67
C HIS A 152 5.32 -4.87 18.72
N PRO A 153 4.43 -5.18 19.68
CA PRO A 153 4.70 -6.24 20.65
C PRO A 153 4.89 -7.61 20.00
N TYR A 154 4.07 -7.94 19.00
CA TYR A 154 4.20 -9.18 18.26
C TYR A 154 5.50 -9.22 17.43
N ASP A 155 5.88 -8.11 16.79
CA ASP A 155 7.11 -8.04 16.01
C ASP A 155 8.36 -8.26 16.88
N VAL A 156 8.36 -7.76 18.12
CA VAL A 156 9.45 -8.01 19.08
C VAL A 156 9.48 -9.47 19.52
N LEU A 157 8.34 -10.08 19.87
CA LEU A 157 8.26 -11.50 20.23
C LEU A 157 8.69 -12.43 19.08
N ARG A 158 8.37 -12.04 17.85
CA ARG A 158 8.78 -12.79 16.67
C ARG A 158 10.27 -12.65 16.41
N ALA A 159 10.82 -11.45 16.50
CA ALA A 159 12.24 -11.21 16.32
C ALA A 159 13.10 -11.95 17.36
N THR A 160 12.63 -12.06 18.60
CA THR A 160 13.31 -12.85 19.64
C THR A 160 13.19 -14.35 19.41
N ALA A 161 12.07 -14.84 18.85
CA ALA A 161 11.92 -16.25 18.48
C ALA A 161 12.83 -16.63 17.29
N GLU A 162 13.00 -15.73 16.32
CA GLU A 162 13.85 -15.94 15.14
C GLU A 162 15.35 -15.69 15.42
N ALA A 163 15.70 -15.10 16.56
CA ALA A 163 17.08 -14.86 16.94
C ALA A 163 17.79 -16.18 17.27
N SER A 164 18.68 -16.62 16.37
CA SER A 164 19.45 -17.87 16.48
C SER A 164 20.59 -17.83 17.50
N THR A 165 20.87 -16.68 18.09
CA THR A 165 21.99 -16.43 19.01
C THR A 165 21.63 -16.56 20.49
N GLY A 166 20.41 -16.99 20.83
CA GLY A 166 19.99 -17.23 22.21
C GLY A 166 20.42 -18.60 22.74
N PRO A 167 20.63 -18.75 24.07
CA PRO A 167 20.90 -20.06 24.70
C PRO A 167 19.69 -21.01 24.63
N ARG A 168 18.51 -20.51 24.27
CA ARG A 168 17.26 -21.26 24.18
C ARG A 168 16.63 -21.03 22.80
N SER A 169 16.34 -22.12 22.10
CA SER A 169 15.57 -22.10 20.86
C SER A 169 14.08 -22.07 21.22
N PHE A 170 13.33 -21.14 20.61
CA PHE A 170 11.88 -21.03 20.78
C PHE A 170 11.17 -21.55 19.55
N ARG A 171 10.04 -22.24 19.73
CA ARG A 171 9.23 -22.74 18.60
C ARG A 171 8.47 -21.62 17.87
N GLY A 172 8.26 -20.48 18.52
CA GLY A 172 7.62 -19.32 17.93
C GLY A 172 7.34 -18.18 18.91
N ALA A 173 6.72 -17.10 18.43
CA ALA A 173 6.43 -15.90 19.22
C ALA A 173 5.56 -16.17 20.46
N ALA A 174 4.60 -17.10 20.36
CA ALA A 174 3.73 -17.48 21.48
C ALA A 174 4.50 -18.21 22.60
N ASP A 175 5.46 -19.05 22.23
CA ASP A 175 6.33 -19.77 23.16
C ASP A 175 7.24 -18.81 23.95
N VAL A 176 7.79 -17.81 23.25
CA VAL A 176 8.52 -16.71 23.89
C VAL A 176 7.62 -15.97 24.87
N PHE A 177 6.38 -15.65 24.49
CA PHE A 177 5.45 -14.90 25.33
C PHE A 177 5.08 -15.68 26.60
N LEU A 178 4.72 -16.95 26.47
CA LEU A 178 4.38 -17.82 27.59
C LEU A 178 5.56 -18.03 28.54
N THR A 179 6.76 -18.23 27.97
CA THR A 179 8.00 -18.34 28.76
C THR A 179 8.32 -17.04 29.50
N ALA A 180 8.18 -15.89 28.83
CA ALA A 180 8.41 -14.57 29.43
C ALA A 180 7.42 -14.29 30.58
N LEU A 181 6.16 -14.70 30.43
CA LEU A 181 5.13 -14.56 31.45
C LEU A 181 5.43 -15.43 32.68
N LYS A 182 5.89 -16.66 32.46
CA LYS A 182 6.18 -17.63 33.53
C LYS A 182 7.47 -17.33 34.29
N GLU A 183 8.54 -16.96 33.59
CA GLU A 183 9.87 -16.85 34.20
C GLU A 183 10.17 -15.44 34.71
N ARG A 184 9.88 -14.39 33.92
CA ARG A 184 10.25 -13.01 34.26
C ARG A 184 9.29 -11.98 33.65
N PRO A 185 8.18 -11.65 34.33
CA PRO A 185 7.19 -10.69 33.80
C PRO A 185 7.75 -9.27 33.59
N ARG A 186 8.85 -8.90 34.28
CA ARG A 186 9.56 -7.62 34.03
C ARG A 186 10.10 -7.49 32.60
N VAL A 187 10.34 -8.61 31.91
CA VAL A 187 10.79 -8.64 30.49
C VAL A 187 9.70 -8.12 29.55
N LEU A 188 8.42 -8.21 29.93
CA LEU A 188 7.29 -7.69 29.14
C LEU A 188 7.34 -6.16 28.99
N LYS A 189 7.89 -5.43 29.98
CA LYS A 189 8.15 -3.99 29.83
C LYS A 189 9.21 -3.69 28.75
N GLY A 190 10.11 -4.64 28.50
CA GLY A 190 11.09 -4.58 27.42
C GLY A 190 10.50 -4.69 26.02
N LEU A 191 9.24 -5.14 25.90
CA LEU A 191 8.57 -5.34 24.61
C LEU A 191 8.29 -4.02 23.89
N TYR A 192 8.11 -2.92 24.63
CA TYR A 192 7.92 -1.57 24.08
C TYR A 192 9.25 -0.83 23.82
N ARG A 193 10.41 -1.50 23.92
CA ARG A 193 11.68 -0.87 23.55
C ARG A 193 11.69 -0.54 22.06
N GLY A 194 12.05 0.71 21.74
CA GLY A 194 12.06 1.21 20.36
C GLY A 194 10.67 1.45 19.77
N PHE A 195 9.63 1.57 20.62
CA PHE A 195 8.25 1.78 20.18
C PHE A 195 8.06 3.09 19.40
N SER A 196 8.63 4.20 19.87
CA SER A 196 8.54 5.51 19.20
C SER A 196 9.04 5.48 17.75
N VAL A 197 10.13 4.74 17.50
CA VAL A 197 10.72 4.58 16.17
C VAL A 197 9.88 3.64 15.29
N ALA A 198 9.25 2.62 15.88
CA ALA A 198 8.31 1.78 15.14
C ALA A 198 7.08 2.57 14.69
N ILE A 199 6.53 3.42 15.57
CA ILE A 199 5.41 4.30 15.24
C ILE A 199 5.80 5.28 14.13
N SER A 200 6.89 6.02 14.26
CA SER A 200 7.27 7.01 13.25
C SER A 200 7.48 6.39 11.87
N CYS A 201 8.09 5.21 11.83
CA CYS A 201 8.29 4.41 10.62
C CYS A 201 6.95 4.06 9.94
N ARG A 202 6.00 3.46 10.68
CA ARG A 202 4.69 3.07 10.14
C ARG A 202 3.78 4.25 9.83
N MET A 203 3.86 5.30 10.63
CA MET A 203 3.13 6.55 10.41
C MET A 203 3.52 7.18 9.08
N ALA A 204 4.82 7.31 8.78
CA ALA A 204 5.29 7.84 7.51
C ALA A 204 4.85 6.97 6.32
N GLN A 205 4.96 5.64 6.46
CA GLN A 205 4.53 4.70 5.43
C GLN A 205 3.04 4.87 5.10
N PHE A 206 2.18 4.76 6.10
CA PHE A 206 0.73 4.74 5.91
C PHE A 206 0.15 6.12 5.59
N ALA A 207 0.74 7.20 6.10
CA ALA A 207 0.35 8.56 5.75
C ALA A 207 0.49 8.80 4.24
N LEU A 208 1.64 8.45 3.64
CA LEU A 208 1.83 8.60 2.20
C LEU A 208 1.02 7.59 1.40
N GLN A 209 1.07 6.31 1.80
CA GLN A 209 0.37 5.24 1.08
C GLN A 209 -1.13 5.52 1.00
N PHE A 210 -1.81 5.65 2.14
CA PHE A 210 -3.25 5.84 2.17
C PHE A 210 -3.67 7.29 1.88
N GLY A 211 -2.83 8.28 2.22
CA GLY A 211 -3.09 9.69 1.92
C GLY A 211 -3.07 10.00 0.43
N LEU A 212 -2.04 9.53 -0.30
CA LEU A 212 -1.98 9.69 -1.76
C LEU A 212 -3.10 8.91 -2.45
N TYR A 213 -3.41 7.71 -1.97
CA TYR A 213 -4.56 6.96 -2.48
C TYR A 213 -5.88 7.69 -2.28
N ASN A 214 -6.13 8.25 -1.09
CA ASN A 214 -7.35 8.99 -0.83
C ASN A 214 -7.40 10.26 -1.67
N TRP A 215 -6.29 11.00 -1.75
CA TRP A 215 -6.22 12.21 -2.57
C TRP A 215 -6.57 11.92 -4.03
N LEU A 216 -5.93 10.90 -4.60
CA LEU A 216 -5.99 10.63 -6.03
C LEU A 216 -7.26 9.84 -6.43
N ARG A 217 -7.93 9.15 -5.48
CA ARG A 217 -9.21 8.46 -5.67
C ARG A 217 -10.41 9.42 -5.88
N TYR A 218 -10.42 10.58 -5.23
CA TYR A 218 -11.58 11.49 -5.28
C TYR A 218 -11.65 12.33 -6.57
N ASP A 219 -10.53 12.55 -7.26
CA ASP A 219 -10.45 13.49 -8.39
C ASP A 219 -11.05 12.95 -9.71
N GLY A 220 -11.74 11.80 -9.72
CA GLY A 220 -12.40 11.27 -10.92
C GLY A 220 -11.47 10.94 -12.10
N VAL A 221 -10.14 11.01 -11.88
CA VAL A 221 -9.09 10.95 -12.92
C VAL A 221 -8.99 9.57 -13.60
N TYR A 222 -9.53 8.51 -12.98
CA TYR A 222 -9.27 7.14 -13.43
C TYR A 222 -10.31 6.62 -14.39
N ARG A 223 -9.97 6.65 -15.68
CA ARG A 223 -10.76 6.05 -16.76
C ARG A 223 -10.55 4.53 -16.89
N SER A 224 -9.42 3.99 -16.41
CA SER A 224 -9.09 2.56 -16.51
C SER A 224 -8.65 1.93 -15.18
N PRO A 225 -8.98 0.65 -14.91
CA PRO A 225 -8.53 -0.07 -13.72
C PRO A 225 -7.00 -0.15 -13.62
N LEU A 226 -6.30 -0.25 -14.76
CA LEU A 226 -4.84 -0.29 -14.81
C LEU A 226 -4.22 1.01 -14.29
N MET A 227 -4.79 2.16 -14.63
CA MET A 227 -4.31 3.45 -14.12
C MET A 227 -4.49 3.51 -12.60
N LEU A 228 -5.66 3.14 -12.08
CA LEU A 228 -5.89 3.08 -10.63
C LEU A 228 -4.85 2.20 -9.91
N PHE A 229 -4.51 1.04 -10.48
CA PHE A 229 -3.45 0.19 -9.94
C PHE A 229 -2.08 0.90 -9.94
N LEU A 230 -1.69 1.56 -11.03
CA LEU A 230 -0.44 2.31 -11.12
C LEU A 230 -0.36 3.42 -10.08
N TYR A 231 -1.46 4.12 -9.83
CA TYR A 231 -1.53 5.15 -8.81
C TYR A 231 -1.38 4.59 -7.40
N CYS A 232 -2.08 3.49 -7.09
CA CYS A 232 -1.89 2.77 -5.83
C CYS A 232 -0.44 2.28 -5.69
N HIS A 233 0.19 1.89 -6.80
CA HIS A 233 1.59 1.46 -6.82
C HIS A 233 2.57 2.58 -6.54
N VAL A 234 2.39 3.76 -7.17
CA VAL A 234 3.21 4.94 -6.89
C VAL A 234 3.00 5.40 -5.44
N ALA A 235 1.77 5.42 -4.94
CA ALA A 235 1.46 5.80 -3.56
C ALA A 235 2.16 4.88 -2.54
N THR A 236 2.08 3.56 -2.74
CA THR A 236 2.75 2.57 -1.88
C THR A 236 4.26 2.67 -1.98
N PHE A 237 4.82 2.84 -3.19
CA PHE A 237 6.25 3.03 -3.39
C PHE A 237 6.77 4.27 -2.65
N LEU A 238 6.09 5.41 -2.77
CA LEU A 238 6.44 6.63 -2.04
C LEU A 238 6.34 6.45 -0.51
N GLY A 239 5.36 5.68 -0.04
CA GLY A 239 5.28 5.26 1.36
C GLY A 239 6.50 4.46 1.81
N LEU A 240 6.99 3.53 0.99
CA LEU A 240 8.22 2.76 1.28
C LEU A 240 9.47 3.65 1.27
N VAL A 241 9.56 4.62 0.36
CA VAL A 241 10.66 5.59 0.33
C VAL A 241 10.72 6.39 1.63
N ALA A 242 9.59 6.94 2.08
CA ALA A 242 9.56 7.73 3.31
C ALA A 242 9.80 6.91 4.58
N GLN A 243 9.40 5.64 4.58
CA GLN A 243 9.63 4.72 5.69
C GLN A 243 11.11 4.31 5.82
N TYR A 244 11.80 4.13 4.68
CA TYR A 244 13.15 3.58 4.62
C TYR A 244 14.17 4.22 5.57
N PRO A 245 14.31 5.56 5.66
CA PRO A 245 15.35 6.16 6.49
C PRO A 245 15.22 5.79 7.98
N VAL A 246 14.00 5.78 8.50
CA VAL A 246 13.72 5.43 9.90
C VAL A 246 13.99 3.95 10.12
N GLN A 247 13.61 3.10 9.16
CA GLN A 247 13.86 1.65 9.23
C GLN A 247 15.35 1.30 9.17
N ALA A 248 16.09 1.90 8.23
CA ALA A 248 17.52 1.69 8.05
C ALA A 248 18.29 2.10 9.31
N LEU A 249 17.99 3.28 9.88
CA LEU A 249 18.56 3.75 11.15
C LEU A 249 18.30 2.79 12.30
N ARG A 250 17.06 2.29 12.43
CA ARG A 250 16.69 1.32 13.47
C ARG A 250 17.51 0.03 13.35
N GLN A 251 17.65 -0.50 12.13
CA GLN A 251 18.39 -1.74 11.88
C GLN A 251 19.89 -1.57 12.12
N GLN A 252 20.48 -0.47 11.64
CA GLN A 252 21.90 -0.15 11.87
C GLN A 252 22.19 0.05 13.36
N LEU A 253 21.30 0.74 14.09
CA LEU A 253 21.47 0.93 15.52
C LEU A 253 21.38 -0.38 16.29
N TYR A 254 20.44 -1.25 15.91
CA TYR A 254 20.33 -2.58 16.50
C TYR A 254 21.63 -3.38 16.31
N LEU A 255 22.14 -3.44 15.07
CA LEU A 255 23.39 -4.14 14.77
C LEU A 255 24.59 -3.53 15.52
N ALA A 256 24.72 -2.20 15.53
CA ALA A 256 25.79 -1.52 16.25
C ALA A 256 25.75 -1.83 17.75
N ASN A 257 24.56 -1.84 18.35
CA ASN A 257 24.39 -2.14 19.77
C ASN A 257 24.60 -3.63 20.09
N THR A 258 24.37 -4.54 19.15
CA THR A 258 24.72 -5.96 19.36
C THR A 258 26.23 -6.21 19.34
N LEU A 259 26.99 -5.40 18.59
CA LEU A 259 28.45 -5.53 18.48
C LEU A 259 29.19 -4.76 19.59
N THR A 260 28.58 -3.71 20.14
CA THR A 260 29.21 -2.85 21.14
C THR A 260 29.12 -3.48 22.54
N LYS A 261 30.26 -3.85 23.12
CA LYS A 261 30.35 -4.40 24.50
C LYS A 261 30.23 -3.35 25.63
N GLY A 262 30.03 -2.08 25.27
CA GLY A 262 30.01 -0.93 26.18
C GLY A 262 28.65 -0.24 26.25
N ARG A 263 28.66 1.09 26.42
CA ARG A 263 27.42 1.87 26.46
C ARG A 263 26.68 1.79 25.12
N PRO A 264 25.35 1.59 25.14
CA PRO A 264 24.56 1.53 23.91
C PRO A 264 24.60 2.88 23.20
N LEU A 265 24.78 2.85 21.89
CA LEU A 265 24.72 4.02 21.03
C LEU A 265 23.28 4.53 20.95
N GLY A 266 23.13 5.84 20.86
CA GLY A 266 21.85 6.50 20.61
C GLY A 266 21.64 6.76 19.12
N TYR A 267 20.39 7.07 18.73
CA TYR A 267 20.08 7.48 17.36
C TYR A 267 20.82 8.77 16.95
N ARG A 268 20.94 9.75 17.86
CA ARG A 268 21.61 11.02 17.59
C ARG A 268 23.09 10.82 17.26
N SER A 269 23.80 10.03 18.06
CA SER A 269 25.22 9.73 17.82
C SER A 269 25.41 8.96 16.52
N LEU A 270 24.55 7.97 16.23
CA LEU A 270 24.60 7.22 14.98
C LEU A 270 24.38 8.11 13.75
N ILE A 271 23.36 8.98 13.77
CA ILE A 271 23.06 9.90 12.67
C ILE A 271 24.23 10.87 12.45
N MET A 272 24.78 11.42 13.53
CA MET A 272 25.90 12.36 13.47
C MET A 272 27.17 11.70 12.92
N ASP A 273 27.48 10.50 13.38
CA ASP A 273 28.59 9.69 12.90
C ASP A 273 28.45 9.30 11.42
N MET A 274 27.25 8.89 11.01
CA MET A 274 26.96 8.53 9.63
C MET A 274 27.09 9.75 8.72
N ARG A 275 26.52 10.89 9.12
CA ARG A 275 26.63 12.16 8.39
C ARG A 275 28.09 12.58 8.21
N ARG A 276 28.91 12.45 9.26
CA ARG A 276 30.34 12.79 9.22
C ARG A 276 31.16 11.85 8.33
N ARG A 277 30.92 10.53 8.40
CA ARG A 277 31.77 9.54 7.72
C ARG A 277 31.37 9.27 6.26
N HIS A 278 30.08 9.35 5.93
CA HIS A 278 29.57 8.89 4.63
C HIS A 278 28.51 9.82 4.01
N GLY A 279 28.15 10.92 4.67
CA GLY A 279 27.06 11.79 4.24
C GLY A 279 25.65 11.26 4.55
N ILE A 280 24.64 12.07 4.22
CA ILE A 280 23.22 11.79 4.53
C ILE A 280 22.62 10.77 3.54
N THR A 281 23.16 10.69 2.32
CA THR A 281 22.71 9.76 1.28
C THR A 281 22.88 8.29 1.66
N LYS A 282 23.84 7.98 2.54
CA LYS A 282 24.06 6.62 3.05
C LYS A 282 22.84 6.04 3.77
N VAL A 283 21.92 6.87 4.24
CA VAL A 283 20.65 6.41 4.83
C VAL A 283 19.82 5.60 3.84
N TYR A 284 19.91 5.92 2.54
CA TYR A 284 19.22 5.22 1.46
C TYR A 284 20.05 4.08 0.83
N ASP A 285 21.25 3.83 1.35
CA ASP A 285 22.08 2.74 0.87
C ASP A 285 21.35 1.39 1.08
N GLY A 286 21.32 0.58 0.03
CA GLY A 286 20.59 -0.69 0.02
C GLY A 286 19.07 -0.60 -0.21
N PHE A 287 18.48 0.59 -0.42
CA PHE A 287 17.02 0.72 -0.64
C PHE A 287 16.52 -0.19 -1.76
N PHE A 288 17.20 -0.18 -2.91
CA PHE A 288 16.83 -0.99 -4.06
C PHE A 288 17.19 -2.48 -3.91
N ARG A 289 18.08 -2.86 -2.98
CA ARG A 289 18.35 -4.29 -2.68
C ARG A 289 17.11 -4.98 -2.11
N GLY A 290 16.29 -4.23 -1.37
CA GLY A 290 15.00 -4.68 -0.86
C GLY A 290 13.90 -4.76 -1.92
N LYS A 291 14.19 -4.51 -3.21
CA LYS A 291 13.24 -4.56 -4.34
C LYS A 291 11.89 -3.87 -4.01
N PRO A 292 11.92 -2.59 -3.61
CA PRO A 292 10.75 -1.88 -3.09
C PRO A 292 9.61 -1.81 -4.11
N LEU A 293 9.92 -1.75 -5.41
CA LEU A 293 8.93 -1.80 -6.49
C LEU A 293 8.13 -3.11 -6.46
N LEU A 294 8.79 -4.28 -6.41
CA LEU A 294 8.07 -5.55 -6.32
C LEU A 294 7.29 -5.68 -5.01
N ASN A 295 7.89 -5.25 -3.90
CA ASN A 295 7.24 -5.31 -2.58
C ASN A 295 6.05 -4.34 -2.44
N ALA A 296 5.96 -3.31 -3.29
CA ALA A 296 4.82 -2.41 -3.37
C ALA A 296 3.60 -3.02 -4.10
N VAL A 297 3.77 -4.11 -4.87
CA VAL A 297 2.68 -4.72 -5.64
C VAL A 297 1.53 -5.23 -4.75
N PRO A 298 1.75 -6.05 -3.70
CA PRO A 298 0.64 -6.56 -2.88
C PRO A 298 -0.18 -5.48 -2.14
N PRO A 299 0.41 -4.47 -1.47
CA PRO A 299 -0.37 -3.41 -0.84
C PRO A 299 -1.05 -2.50 -1.87
N ALA A 300 -0.47 -2.30 -3.06
CA ALA A 300 -1.13 -1.55 -4.14
C ALA A 300 -2.36 -2.31 -4.66
N LEU A 301 -2.20 -3.62 -4.84
CA LEU A 301 -3.28 -4.52 -5.24
C LEU A 301 -4.41 -4.56 -4.21
N LEU A 302 -4.09 -4.49 -2.90
CA LEU A 302 -5.10 -4.39 -1.84
C LEU A 302 -6.01 -3.18 -2.02
N MET A 303 -5.41 -2.00 -2.23
CA MET A 303 -6.13 -0.73 -2.33
C MET A 303 -6.91 -0.62 -3.65
N PHE A 304 -6.30 -1.10 -4.73
CA PHE A 304 -6.94 -1.26 -6.04
C PHE A 304 -8.16 -2.19 -5.96
N LEU A 305 -7.99 -3.41 -5.43
CA LEU A 305 -9.07 -4.38 -5.31
C LEU A 305 -10.18 -3.87 -4.40
N TYR A 306 -9.82 -3.26 -3.27
CA TYR A 306 -10.82 -2.66 -2.38
C TYR A 306 -11.68 -1.63 -3.13
N ASP A 307 -11.06 -0.75 -3.91
CA ASP A 307 -11.78 0.30 -4.63
C ASP A 307 -12.66 -0.26 -5.76
N VAL A 308 -12.14 -1.22 -6.54
CA VAL A 308 -12.90 -1.87 -7.62
C VAL A 308 -14.04 -2.71 -7.05
N CYS A 309 -13.78 -3.53 -6.03
CA CYS A 309 -14.78 -4.41 -5.43
C CYS A 309 -15.88 -3.61 -4.74
N THR A 310 -15.55 -2.58 -3.97
CA THR A 310 -16.57 -1.70 -3.34
C THR A 310 -17.44 -1.04 -4.39
N ARG A 311 -16.85 -0.48 -5.45
CA ARG A 311 -17.60 0.14 -6.54
C ARG A 311 -18.49 -0.86 -7.28
N ARG A 312 -17.95 -2.00 -7.71
CA ARG A 312 -18.72 -3.02 -8.44
C ARG A 312 -19.85 -3.60 -7.60
N TYR A 313 -19.62 -3.79 -6.31
CA TYR A 313 -20.63 -4.30 -5.41
C TYR A 313 -21.74 -3.27 -5.16
N THR A 314 -21.40 -1.98 -5.06
CA THR A 314 -22.42 -0.91 -5.00
C THR A 314 -23.22 -0.78 -6.29
N GLU A 315 -22.58 -0.91 -7.46
CA GLU A 315 -23.25 -0.90 -8.76
C GLU A 315 -24.19 -2.11 -8.93
N TYR A 316 -23.87 -3.24 -8.29
CA TYR A 316 -24.70 -4.44 -8.28
C TYR A 316 -25.93 -4.29 -7.38
N LEU A 317 -25.75 -3.74 -6.18
CA LEU A 317 -26.84 -3.56 -5.21
C LEU A 317 -27.80 -2.43 -5.59
N TYR A 318 -27.28 -1.34 -6.16
CA TYR A 318 -28.06 -0.15 -6.52
C TYR A 318 -27.89 0.17 -8.02
N PRO A 319 -28.51 -0.62 -8.91
CA PRO A 319 -28.39 -0.44 -10.36
C PRO A 319 -28.90 0.93 -10.85
N GLU A 320 -29.76 1.59 -10.08
CA GLU A 320 -30.26 2.95 -10.28
C GLU A 320 -29.22 4.05 -9.97
N LEU A 321 -28.20 3.77 -9.16
CA LEU A 321 -27.15 4.72 -8.76
C LEU A 321 -25.95 4.71 -9.72
N LYS A 322 -26.17 4.58 -11.02
CA LYS A 322 -25.08 4.61 -12.01
C LYS A 322 -24.43 6.00 -12.07
N ALA A 323 -23.21 6.09 -11.54
CA ALA A 323 -22.37 7.28 -11.65
C ALA A 323 -22.05 7.56 -13.13
N LYS A 324 -22.48 8.73 -13.64
CA LYS A 324 -21.99 9.25 -14.92
C LYS A 324 -20.62 9.89 -14.70
N PRO A 325 -19.55 9.50 -15.41
CA PRO A 325 -18.25 10.13 -15.29
C PRO A 325 -18.34 11.58 -15.80
N VAL A 326 -17.98 12.55 -14.95
CA VAL A 326 -17.75 13.93 -15.38
C VAL A 326 -16.40 13.98 -16.08
N HIS A 327 -16.37 14.36 -17.36
CA HIS A 327 -15.21 14.19 -18.23
C HIS A 327 -14.11 15.27 -18.09
N GLU A 328 -14.22 16.20 -17.15
CA GLU A 328 -13.31 17.34 -17.05
C GLU A 328 -12.75 17.50 -15.64
N GLN A 329 -11.66 16.81 -15.32
CA GLN A 329 -10.67 17.34 -14.36
C GLN A 329 -9.27 16.96 -14.86
N SER A 330 -8.50 17.97 -15.27
CA SER A 330 -7.06 17.81 -15.48
C SER A 330 -6.38 17.79 -14.11
N LEU A 331 -5.25 17.06 -13.99
CA LEU A 331 -4.41 17.01 -12.78
C LEU A 331 -3.93 18.40 -12.29
N THR A 332 -4.20 19.47 -13.05
CA THR A 332 -3.78 20.85 -12.81
C THR A 332 -4.94 21.85 -12.84
N SER A 333 -6.21 21.43 -12.87
CA SER A 333 -7.32 22.39 -12.90
C SER A 333 -7.39 23.13 -11.56
N VAL A 334 -7.15 24.44 -11.63
CA VAL A 334 -7.32 25.42 -10.55
C VAL A 334 -8.67 25.20 -9.87
N ALA A 335 -8.65 25.14 -8.53
CA ALA A 335 -9.76 25.02 -7.59
C ALA A 335 -11.17 24.96 -8.21
N ALA A 336 -11.79 23.77 -8.18
CA ALA A 336 -13.23 23.65 -8.42
C ALA A 336 -14.04 24.43 -7.35
N PRO A 337 -15.18 25.04 -7.72
CA PRO A 337 -16.00 25.84 -6.82
C PRO A 337 -16.55 25.05 -5.62
N PRO A 338 -16.95 25.75 -4.54
CA PRO A 338 -17.20 25.16 -3.23
C PRO A 338 -18.38 24.18 -3.24
N HIS A 339 -18.24 23.13 -2.42
CA HIS A 339 -19.16 22.01 -2.26
C HIS A 339 -20.63 22.45 -2.13
N VAL A 340 -21.52 21.75 -2.83
CA VAL A 340 -22.97 21.77 -2.57
C VAL A 340 -23.19 21.19 -1.18
N LYS A 341 -23.72 22.00 -0.25
CA LYS A 341 -23.87 21.67 1.17
C LYS A 341 -25.12 20.85 1.49
N ASP A 342 -26.14 20.88 0.63
CA ASP A 342 -27.39 20.16 0.84
C ASP A 342 -27.72 19.30 -0.38
N VAL A 343 -27.88 18.00 -0.16
CA VAL A 343 -28.30 17.02 -1.16
C VAL A 343 -29.83 17.02 -1.17
N PRO A 344 -30.53 17.37 -2.27
CA PRO A 344 -31.97 17.17 -2.34
C PRO A 344 -32.31 15.67 -2.39
N ASP A 345 -33.44 15.28 -1.80
CA ASP A 345 -33.96 13.92 -1.81
C ASP A 345 -34.21 13.42 -3.24
N TYR A 346 -33.99 12.11 -3.45
CA TYR A 346 -34.10 11.45 -4.75
C TYR A 346 -35.56 11.39 -5.22
N GLU A 347 -35.89 12.01 -6.34
CA GLU A 347 -37.12 11.71 -7.08
C GLU A 347 -36.79 10.82 -8.29
N PHE A 348 -37.44 9.65 -8.36
CA PHE A 348 -37.36 8.73 -9.48
C PHE A 348 -38.25 9.23 -10.62
N GLN A 349 -37.71 9.50 -11.80
CA GLN A 349 -38.52 9.54 -13.01
C GLN A 349 -38.69 8.11 -13.55
N LEU A 350 -39.95 7.69 -13.68
CA LEU A 350 -40.33 6.47 -14.36
C LEU A 350 -39.82 6.50 -15.80
N LYS A 351 -39.21 5.40 -16.22
CA LYS A 351 -38.80 5.20 -17.61
C LYS A 351 -40.06 5.07 -18.47
N GLU A 352 -40.40 6.11 -19.22
CA GLU A 352 -41.47 6.02 -20.21
C GLU A 352 -41.06 4.99 -21.28
N SER A 353 -41.91 3.97 -21.41
CA SER A 353 -41.81 2.94 -22.43
C SER A 353 -42.32 3.49 -23.76
N HIS A 354 -41.42 3.64 -24.72
CA HIS A 354 -41.75 3.73 -26.14
C HIS A 354 -41.16 2.55 -26.88
#